data_AF-A0A6V7KNF3-F1
#
_entry.id   AF-A0A6V7KNF3-F1
#
_cell.length_a   1.000
_cell.length_b   1.000
_cell.length_c   1.000
_cell.angle_alpha   90.00
_cell.angle_beta   90.00
_cell.angle_gamma   90.00
#
_symmetry.space_group_name_H-M   'P 1'
#
loop_
_entity.id
_entity.type
_entity.pdbx_description
1 polymer ?
#
loop_
_entity_poly.entity_id
_entity_poly.type
_entity_poly.pdbx_seq_one_letter_code
_entity_poly.pdbx_strand_id
1 'polypeptide(L)'
;VAFRLGTSTRLDDRLHAMCQMKTLPLSQLIQAIYPDMYPVHTLDDKNAKEIDGKVCPQPPRIHLSAEKLDFRGAFLMDAGDKIFIYIGKNIDPQFCSRVLGVASYSSIPEEM
;
A
#
# COMPACT_ATOMS: atom_id res chain seq x y z
N VAL A 1 5.24 9.14 11.93
CA VAL A 1 6.59 9.76 12.09
C VAL A 1 6.60 10.85 13.17
N ALA A 2 5.71 11.84 13.11
CA ALA A 2 5.70 13.00 14.00
C ALA A 2 5.84 12.68 15.52
N PHE A 3 5.04 11.73 16.02
CA PHE A 3 4.99 11.36 17.45
C PHE A 3 5.74 10.06 17.81
N ARG A 4 6.47 9.45 16.87
CA ARG A 4 7.16 8.18 17.14
C ARG A 4 8.31 8.42 18.13
N LEU A 5 8.39 7.57 19.17
CA LEU A 5 9.46 7.47 20.14
C LEU A 5 10.24 6.15 19.95
N GLY A 6 11.53 6.14 20.28
CA GLY A 6 12.35 4.90 20.31
C GLY A 6 13.02 4.46 19.00
N THR A 7 12.70 5.07 17.85
CA THR A 7 13.45 4.85 16.60
C THR A 7 14.09 6.15 16.11
N SER A 8 15.30 6.08 15.57
CA SER A 8 15.94 7.25 14.95
C SER A 8 15.04 7.82 13.85
N THR A 9 14.86 9.14 13.84
CA THR A 9 14.07 9.88 12.84
C THR A 9 14.78 11.20 12.63
N ARG A 10 15.07 11.55 11.37
CA ARG A 10 15.72 12.83 11.05
C ARG A 10 14.81 13.97 11.49
N LEU A 11 15.43 15.07 11.93
CA LEU A 11 14.68 16.23 12.43
C LEU A 11 13.72 16.77 11.36
N ASP A 12 14.20 16.89 10.12
CA ASP A 12 13.43 17.42 9.00
C ASP A 12 12.20 16.54 8.69
N ASP A 13 12.35 15.22 8.70
CA ASP A 13 11.24 14.28 8.48
C ASP A 13 10.16 14.42 9.57
N ARG A 14 10.60 14.61 10.82
CA ARG A 14 9.69 14.82 11.95
C ARG A 14 8.95 16.13 11.81
N LEU A 15 9.66 17.22 11.50
CA LEU A 15 9.08 18.54 11.31
C LEU A 15 8.10 18.54 10.14
N HIS A 16 8.47 17.92 9.03
CA HIS A 16 7.61 17.77 7.86
C HIS A 16 6.29 17.05 8.22
N ALA A 17 6.37 15.92 8.93
CA ALA A 17 5.18 15.19 9.37
C ALA A 17 4.30 16.02 10.34
N MET A 18 4.91 16.83 11.21
CA MET A 18 4.15 17.75 12.08
C MET A 18 3.45 18.86 11.30
N CYS A 19 4.09 19.42 10.28
CA CYS A 19 3.49 20.42 9.41
C CYS A 19 2.33 19.83 8.59
N GLN A 20 2.50 18.62 8.05
CA GLN A 20 1.42 17.93 7.33
C GLN A 20 0.19 17.72 8.21
N MET A 21 0.35 17.30 9.46
CA MET A 21 -0.79 17.12 10.37
C MET A 21 -1.59 18.41 10.64
N LYS A 22 -0.96 19.58 10.51
CA LYS A 22 -1.64 20.87 10.71
C LYS A 22 -2.31 21.40 9.44
N THR A 23 -1.93 20.88 8.27
CA THR A 23 -2.27 21.48 6.98
C THR A 23 -3.09 20.57 6.06
N LEU A 24 -3.01 19.25 6.24
CA LEU A 24 -3.75 18.30 5.41
C LEU A 24 -5.26 18.37 5.65
N PRO A 25 -6.08 18.24 4.60
CA PRO A 25 -7.52 18.00 4.72
C PRO A 25 -7.81 16.74 5.55
N LEU A 26 -8.97 16.72 6.22
CA LEU A 26 -9.33 15.66 7.16
C LEU A 26 -9.21 14.24 6.57
N SER A 27 -9.69 14.01 5.35
CA SER A 27 -9.63 12.69 4.71
C SER A 27 -8.20 12.20 4.50
N GLN A 28 -7.34 13.07 3.99
CA GLN A 28 -5.92 12.78 3.77
C GLN A 28 -5.17 12.65 5.10
N LEU A 29 -5.53 13.44 6.10
CA LEU A 29 -4.94 13.36 7.44
C LEU A 29 -5.23 11.99 8.09
N ILE A 30 -6.48 11.52 8.02
CA ILE A 30 -6.86 10.21 8.55
C ILE A 30 -6.05 9.11 7.85
N GLN A 31 -5.93 9.18 6.52
CA GLN A 31 -5.15 8.22 5.75
C GLN A 31 -3.65 8.25 6.07
N ALA A 32 -3.07 9.44 6.31
CA ALA A 32 -1.68 9.58 6.74
C ALA A 32 -1.43 9.02 8.14
N ILE A 33 -2.45 9.02 9.01
CA ILE A 33 -2.38 8.45 10.37
C ILE A 33 -2.58 6.93 10.34
N TYR A 34 -3.58 6.47 9.60
CA TYR A 34 -3.92 5.06 9.42
C TYR A 34 -4.03 4.75 7.92
N PRO A 35 -2.92 4.33 7.29
CA PRO A 35 -2.90 3.95 5.88
C PRO A 35 -3.95 2.90 5.53
N ASP A 36 -4.52 3.03 4.34
CA ASP A 36 -5.45 2.03 3.83
C ASP A 36 -4.67 0.87 3.21
N MET A 37 -4.99 -0.37 3.59
CA MET A 37 -4.35 -1.57 3.04
C MET A 37 -5.37 -2.40 2.24
N TYR A 38 -4.94 -2.87 1.07
CA TYR A 38 -5.79 -3.57 0.10
C TYR A 38 -5.10 -4.85 -0.41
N PRO A 39 -5.80 -6.00 -0.44
CA PRO A 39 -5.30 -7.21 -1.08
C PRO A 39 -5.47 -7.12 -2.60
N VAL A 40 -4.36 -6.88 -3.32
CA VAL A 40 -4.38 -6.71 -4.80
C VAL A 40 -4.24 -8.02 -5.56
N HIS A 41 -3.87 -9.11 -4.88
CA HIS A 41 -3.82 -10.45 -5.49
C HIS A 41 -5.22 -11.07 -5.72
N THR A 42 -6.27 -10.50 -5.13
CA THR A 42 -7.66 -10.99 -5.23
C THR A 42 -8.62 -9.92 -5.76
N LEU A 43 -8.17 -9.09 -6.70
CA LEU A 43 -9.05 -8.11 -7.32
C LEU A 43 -10.13 -8.82 -8.14
N ASP A 44 -11.37 -8.40 -7.95
CA ASP A 44 -12.52 -8.83 -8.75
C ASP A 44 -13.34 -7.63 -9.22
N ASP A 45 -14.15 -7.86 -10.25
CA ASP A 45 -14.97 -6.82 -10.87
C ASP A 45 -16.39 -6.76 -10.28
N LYS A 46 -16.68 -7.52 -9.20
CA LYS A 46 -18.06 -7.68 -8.69
C LYS A 46 -18.66 -6.37 -8.20
N ASN A 47 -17.83 -5.49 -7.66
CA ASN A 47 -18.21 -4.15 -7.19
C ASN A 47 -17.40 -3.05 -7.88
N ALA A 48 -16.87 -3.33 -9.07
CA ALA A 48 -16.08 -2.35 -9.78
C ALA A 48 -16.92 -1.12 -10.15
N LYS A 49 -16.32 0.06 -10.03
CA LYS A 49 -16.94 1.32 -10.41
C LYS A 49 -16.41 1.73 -11.77
N GLU A 50 -17.28 2.25 -12.62
CA GLU A 50 -16.85 2.90 -13.85
C GLU A 50 -16.43 4.34 -13.53
N ILE A 51 -15.15 4.64 -13.74
CA ILE A 51 -14.56 5.96 -13.54
C ILE A 51 -13.84 6.32 -14.83
N ASP A 52 -14.23 7.44 -15.46
CA ASP A 52 -13.66 7.92 -16.71
C ASP A 52 -13.63 6.86 -17.83
N GLY A 53 -14.69 6.05 -17.93
CA GLY A 53 -14.81 4.97 -18.92
C GLY A 53 -13.91 3.75 -18.64
N LYS A 54 -13.30 3.66 -17.46
CA LYS A 54 -12.50 2.51 -17.02
C LYS A 54 -13.18 1.80 -15.86
N VAL A 55 -13.14 0.47 -15.90
CA VAL A 55 -13.60 -0.38 -14.81
C VAL A 55 -12.54 -0.38 -13.71
N CYS A 56 -12.87 0.16 -12.54
CA CYS A 56 -11.98 0.27 -11.39
C CYS A 56 -12.45 -0.67 -10.26
N PRO A 57 -11.72 -1.77 -9.98
CA PRO A 57 -12.02 -2.68 -8.87
C PRO A 57 -12.12 -1.94 -7.52
N GLN A 58 -12.97 -2.44 -6.63
CA GLN A 58 -13.16 -1.87 -5.29
C GLN A 58 -12.83 -2.94 -4.22
N PRO A 59 -11.54 -3.23 -3.97
CA PRO A 59 -11.15 -4.22 -2.96
C PRO A 59 -11.53 -3.77 -1.54
N PRO A 60 -11.82 -4.71 -0.63
CA PRO A 60 -12.07 -4.40 0.76
C PRO A 60 -10.80 -3.89 1.44
N ARG A 61 -10.95 -2.91 2.34
CA ARG A 61 -9.86 -2.46 3.22
C ARG A 61 -9.60 -3.51 4.30
N ILE A 62 -8.34 -3.84 4.52
CA ILE A 62 -7.91 -4.73 5.59
C ILE A 62 -7.14 -3.95 6.67
N HIS A 63 -7.19 -4.45 7.90
CA HIS A 63 -6.48 -3.83 9.02
C HIS A 63 -4.96 -3.94 8.87
N LEU A 64 -4.25 -2.93 9.38
CA LEU A 64 -2.79 -2.87 9.45
C LEU A 64 -2.24 -3.83 10.53
N SER A 65 -2.33 -5.13 10.27
CA SER A 65 -1.77 -6.20 11.10
C SER A 65 -0.95 -7.16 10.23
N ALA A 66 0.20 -7.60 10.76
CA ALA A 66 1.02 -8.62 10.10
C ALA A 66 0.27 -9.95 9.91
N GLU A 67 -0.74 -10.24 10.73
CA GLU A 67 -1.59 -11.42 10.59
C GLU A 67 -2.40 -11.44 9.29
N LYS A 68 -2.63 -10.27 8.68
CA LYS A 68 -3.35 -10.15 7.40
C LYS A 68 -2.43 -10.29 6.19
N LEU A 69 -1.11 -10.30 6.38
CA LEU A 69 -0.13 -10.46 5.31
C LEU A 69 0.20 -11.95 5.13
N ASP A 70 -0.33 -12.54 4.06
CA ASP A 70 0.04 -13.90 3.63
C ASP A 70 1.26 -13.82 2.69
N PHE A 71 2.24 -14.68 2.90
CA PHE A 71 3.41 -14.81 2.03
C PHE A 71 3.08 -15.24 0.60
N ARG A 72 1.85 -15.68 0.32
CA ARG A 72 1.35 -16.03 -1.02
C ARG A 72 0.60 -14.90 -1.71
N GLY A 73 0.40 -13.76 -1.04
CA GLY A 73 -0.38 -12.63 -1.55
C GLY A 73 0.46 -11.42 -1.95
N ALA A 74 -0.18 -10.50 -2.66
CA ALA A 74 0.29 -9.13 -2.86
C ALA A 74 -0.69 -8.14 -2.24
N PHE A 75 -0.15 -7.09 -1.62
CA PHE A 75 -0.91 -6.11 -0.85
C PHE A 75 -0.43 -4.71 -1.19
N LEU A 76 -1.36 -3.78 -1.37
CA LEU A 76 -1.09 -2.37 -1.59
C LEU A 76 -1.44 -1.61 -0.31
N MET A 77 -0.52 -0.81 0.20
CA MET A 77 -0.75 0.12 1.30
C MET A 77 -0.64 1.54 0.77
N ASP A 78 -1.72 2.30 0.88
CA ASP A 78 -1.76 3.70 0.50
C ASP A 78 -1.66 4.57 1.76
N ALA A 79 -0.49 5.18 1.94
CA ALA A 79 -0.15 6.05 3.08
C ALA A 79 -0.38 7.54 2.76
N GLY A 80 -1.02 7.87 1.64
CA GLY A 80 -1.31 9.24 1.21
C GLY A 80 -0.17 9.85 0.40
N ASP A 81 1.00 10.07 1.01
CA ASP A 81 2.18 10.62 0.31
C ASP A 81 2.95 9.54 -0.48
N LYS A 82 2.78 8.28 -0.11
CA LYS A 82 3.46 7.11 -0.68
C LYS A 82 2.52 5.93 -0.80
N ILE A 83 2.77 5.14 -1.84
CA ILE A 83 2.12 3.85 -2.04
C ILE A 83 3.19 2.78 -1.91
N PHE A 84 2.94 1.80 -1.04
CA PHE A 84 3.78 0.63 -0.88
C PHE A 84 3.08 -0.58 -1.48
N ILE A 85 3.81 -1.39 -2.23
CA ILE A 85 3.33 -2.69 -2.70
C ILE A 85 4.19 -3.75 -2.03
N TYR A 86 3.57 -4.52 -1.14
CA TYR A 86 4.18 -5.69 -0.53
C TYR A 86 3.87 -6.91 -1.38
N ILE A 87 4.91 -7.65 -1.74
CA ILE A 87 4.81 -8.90 -2.50
C ILE A 87 5.31 -10.03 -1.60
N GLY A 88 4.47 -11.03 -1.38
CA GLY A 88 4.84 -12.21 -0.63
C GLY A 88 5.84 -13.08 -1.39
N LYS A 89 6.78 -13.69 -0.68
CA LYS A 89 7.85 -14.54 -1.25
C LYS A 89 7.31 -15.72 -2.07
N ASN A 90 6.15 -16.27 -1.69
CA ASN A 90 5.53 -17.44 -2.32
C ASN A 90 4.33 -17.04 -3.18
N ILE A 91 4.32 -15.82 -3.73
CA ILE A 91 3.25 -15.37 -4.62
C ILE A 91 3.19 -16.23 -5.89
N ASP A 92 1.98 -16.36 -6.44
CA ASP A 92 1.75 -17.08 -7.69
C ASP A 92 2.60 -16.48 -8.83
N PRO A 93 3.46 -17.29 -9.49
CA PRO A 93 4.23 -16.83 -10.65
C PRO A 93 3.37 -16.22 -11.76
N GLN A 94 2.09 -16.62 -11.89
CA GLN A 94 1.17 -15.98 -12.84
C GLN A 94 0.90 -14.52 -12.49
N PHE A 95 0.79 -14.19 -11.21
CA PHE A 95 0.65 -12.79 -10.77
C PHE A 95 1.91 -11.99 -11.13
N CYS A 96 3.10 -12.54 -10.84
CA CYS A 96 4.36 -11.89 -11.21
C CYS A 96 4.46 -11.62 -12.72
N SER A 97 4.11 -12.60 -13.54
CA SER A 97 4.21 -12.45 -15.00
C SER A 97 3.19 -11.46 -15.55
N ARG A 98 1.93 -11.52 -15.10
CA ARG A 98 0.84 -10.72 -15.66
C ARG A 98 0.80 -9.28 -15.13
N VAL A 99 1.14 -9.10 -13.86
CA VAL A 99 1.02 -7.79 -13.19
C VAL A 99 2.35 -7.07 -13.15
N LEU A 100 3.44 -7.77 -12.83
CA LEU A 100 4.76 -7.17 -12.66
C LEU A 100 5.66 -7.32 -13.90
N GLY A 101 5.26 -8.15 -14.87
CA GLY A 101 6.04 -8.40 -16.09
C GLY A 101 7.32 -9.21 -15.87
N VAL A 102 7.44 -9.92 -14.74
CA VAL A 102 8.64 -10.71 -14.40
C VAL A 102 8.31 -12.19 -14.24
N ALA A 103 9.30 -13.07 -14.46
CA ALA A 103 9.08 -14.52 -14.46
C ALA A 103 8.73 -15.11 -13.09
N SER A 104 9.27 -14.54 -12.00
CA SER A 104 9.09 -15.05 -10.64
C SER A 104 9.40 -14.00 -9.59
N TYR A 105 9.09 -14.29 -8.31
CA TYR A 105 9.43 -13.41 -7.19
C TYR A 105 10.93 -13.03 -7.17
N SER A 106 11.82 -13.99 -7.44
CA SER A 106 13.28 -13.77 -7.43
C SER A 106 13.77 -12.84 -8.54
N SER A 107 12.91 -12.55 -9.53
CA SER A 107 13.22 -11.67 -10.65
C SER A 107 12.73 -10.24 -10.43
N ILE A 108 12.11 -9.95 -9.28
CA ILE A 108 11.68 -8.61 -8.91
C ILE A 108 12.94 -7.80 -8.53
N PRO A 109 13.17 -6.62 -9.13
CA PRO A 109 14.29 -5.75 -8.75
C PRO A 109 14.18 -5.33 -7.28
N GLU A 110 15.27 -5.41 -6.52
CA GLU A 110 15.31 -4.96 -5.12
C GLU A 110 15.29 -3.42 -4.98
N GLU A 111 15.67 -2.70 -6.04
CA GLU A 111 15.59 -1.23 -6.09
C GLU A 111 14.46 -0.79 -7.02
N MET A 112 13.33 -0.39 -6.42
CA MET A 112 12.38 0.57 -6.97
C MET A 112 12.00 1.59 -5.91
#